data_AF-A0A1G6BXR5-F1
#
_entry.id   AF-A0A1G6BXR5-F1
#
_cell.length_a   1.000
_cell.length_b   1.000
_cell.length_c   1.000
_cell.angle_alpha   90.00
_cell.angle_beta   90.00
_cell.angle_gamma   90.00
#
_symmetry.space_group_name_H-M   'P 1'
#
loop_
_entity.id
_entity.type
_entity.pdbx_description
1 polymer ?
#
loop_
_entity_poly.entity_id
_entity_poly.type
_entity_poly.pdbx_seq_one_letter_code
_entity_poly.pdbx_strand_id
1 'polypeptide(L)' 'MDYREYPLSQLLQNRKIFAVFDEEFQKDTWLDVTALLGSESTINQLYRDSIVPSETLDRIVTRLSK' A
#
# COMPACT_ATOMS: atom_id res chain seq x y z
N MET A 1 -2.42 -14.98 -4.40
CA MET A 1 -1.09 -14.40 -4.18
C MET A 1 -1.21 -13.43 -3.02
N ASP A 2 -0.46 -13.63 -1.94
CA ASP A 2 -0.52 -12.74 -0.79
C ASP A 2 0.33 -11.49 -1.03
N TYR A 3 -0.31 -10.43 -1.56
CA TYR A 3 0.31 -9.12 -1.74
C TYR A 3 0.86 -8.53 -0.42
N ARG A 4 0.48 -9.09 0.73
CA ARG A 4 0.89 -8.63 2.07
C ARG A 4 2.35 -8.94 2.42
N GLU A 5 2.92 -9.97 1.80
CA GLU A 5 4.29 -10.43 2.05
C GLU A 5 5.30 -9.88 1.03
N TYR A 6 4.81 -9.22 -0.01
CA TYR A 6 5.67 -8.60 -1.01
C TYR A 6 6.12 -7.20 -0.58
N PRO A 7 7.38 -6.83 -0.88
CA PRO A 7 7.86 -5.49 -0.62
C PRO A 7 7.08 -4.47 -1.44
N LEU A 8 6.76 -3.33 -0.82
CA LEU A 8 6.01 -2.25 -1.46
C LEU A 8 6.72 -1.76 -2.71
N SER A 9 8.05 -1.70 -2.69
CA SER A 9 8.86 -1.38 -3.88
C SER A 9 8.52 -2.27 -5.09
N GLN A 10 8.22 -3.55 -4.89
CA GLN A 10 7.85 -4.48 -5.98
C GLN A 10 6.35 -4.42 -6.32
N LEU A 11 5.49 -4.19 -5.33
CA LEU A 11 4.05 -4.02 -5.56
C LEU A 11 3.76 -2.73 -6.33
N LEU A 12 4.34 -1.62 -5.88
CA LEU A 12 4.18 -0.30 -6.45
C LEU A 12 4.92 -0.14 -7.80
N GLN A 13 5.83 -1.05 -8.17
CA GLN A 13 6.30 -1.16 -9.57
C GLN A 13 5.15 -1.47 -10.54
N ASN A 14 4.10 -2.14 -10.08
CA ASN A 14 2.92 -2.37 -10.89
C ASN A 14 2.03 -1.14 -10.86
N ARG A 15 1.91 -0.46 -12.00
CA ARG A 15 1.08 0.75 -12.16
C ARG A 15 -0.36 0.59 -11.67
N LYS A 16 -0.95 -0.61 -11.80
CA LYS A 16 -2.31 -0.87 -11.29
C LYS A 16 -2.37 -0.82 -9.77
N ILE A 17 -1.37 -1.41 -9.12
CA ILE A 17 -1.27 -1.42 -7.67
C ILE A 17 -0.94 -0.01 -7.17
N PHE A 18 0.03 0.66 -7.80
CA PHE A 18 0.35 2.05 -7.50
C PHE A 18 -0.88 2.95 -7.58
N ALA A 19 -1.69 2.87 -8.65
CA ALA A 19 -2.90 3.68 -8.78
C ALA A 19 -3.92 3.41 -7.66
N VAL A 20 -4.10 2.15 -7.24
CA VAL A 20 -5.00 1.81 -6.12
C VAL A 20 -4.48 2.38 -4.81
N PHE A 21 -3.17 2.27 -4.55
CA PHE A 21 -2.55 2.89 -3.39
C PHE A 21 -2.72 4.41 -3.43
N ASP A 22 -2.35 5.04 -4.54
CA ASP A 22 -2.42 6.49 -4.73
C ASP A 22 -3.84 7.02 -4.54
N GLU A 23 -4.85 6.36 -5.12
CA GLU A 23 -6.26 6.73 -4.94
C GLU A 23 -6.71 6.65 -3.48
N GLU A 24 -6.38 5.56 -2.77
CA GLU A 24 -6.85 5.39 -1.39
C GLU A 24 -6.07 6.30 -0.42
N PHE A 25 -4.77 6.51 -0.64
CA PHE A 25 -3.99 7.46 0.15
C PHE A 25 -4.40 8.91 -0.11
N GLN A 26 -4.67 9.29 -1.37
CA GLN A 26 -5.22 10.62 -1.70
C GLN A 26 -6.57 10.87 -1.03
N LYS A 27 -7.45 9.86 -0.95
CA LYS A 27 -8.76 10.00 -0.29
C LYS A 27 -8.64 10.31 1.19
N ASP A 28 -7.72 9.64 1.87
CA ASP A 28 -7.49 9.86 3.30
C ASP A 28 -6.54 11.05 3.57
N THR A 29 -6.11 11.79 2.53
CA THR A 29 -5.05 12.83 2.61
C THR A 29 -3.77 12.32 3.28
N TRP A 30 -3.53 11.03 3.11
CA TRP A 30 -2.36 10.35 3.61
C TRP A 30 -1.17 10.64 2.71
N LEU A 31 0.01 10.63 3.34
CA LEU A 31 1.31 10.94 2.76
C LEU A 31 1.48 10.38 1.34
N ASP A 32 2.20 11.08 0.46
CA ASP A 32 2.47 10.63 -0.91
C ASP A 32 2.92 9.16 -0.94
N VAL A 33 2.20 8.32 -1.69
CA VAL A 33 2.53 6.90 -1.89
C VAL A 33 3.94 6.73 -2.43
N THR A 34 4.49 7.76 -3.06
CA THR A 34 5.88 7.77 -3.51
C THR A 34 6.89 7.67 -2.37
N ALA A 35 6.54 8.06 -1.15
CA ALA A 35 7.38 7.81 0.03
C ALA A 35 7.52 6.31 0.34
N LEU A 36 6.52 5.51 -0.05
CA LEU A 36 6.51 4.06 0.12
C LEU A 36 7.16 3.32 -1.05
N LEU A 37 7.34 3.96 -2.22
CA LEU A 37 8.06 3.39 -3.38
C LEU A 37 9.50 2.99 -3.05
N GLY A 38 10.16 3.75 -2.18
CA GLY A 38 11.54 3.52 -1.74
C GLY A 38 11.67 2.58 -0.54
N SER A 39 10.55 2.24 0.10
CA SER A 39 10.56 1.36 1.27
C SER A 39 10.62 -0.10 0.86
N GLU A 40 11.61 -0.81 1.40
CA GLU A 40 11.64 -2.28 1.41
C GLU A 40 10.58 -2.88 2.35
N SER A 41 9.84 -2.01 3.07
CA SER A 41 8.73 -2.41 3.92
C SER A 41 7.64 -3.12 3.13
N THR A 42 7.02 -4.10 3.76
CA THR A 42 5.83 -4.82 3.27
C THR A 42 4.54 -4.15 3.76
N ILE A 43 3.39 -4.50 3.17
CA ILE A 43 2.08 -4.07 3.69
C ILE A 43 1.92 -4.49 5.17
N ASN A 44 2.39 -5.70 5.53
CA ASN A 44 2.38 -6.15 6.93
C ASN A 44 3.21 -5.27 7.87
N GLN A 45 4.34 -4.73 7.38
CA GLN A 45 5.09 -3.73 8.13
C GLN A 45 4.31 -2.43 8.27
N LEU A 46 3.61 -1.95 7.24
CA LEU A 46 2.75 -0.77 7.38
C LEU A 46 1.66 -0.97 8.44
N TYR A 47 1.05 -2.17 8.49
CA TYR A 47 0.12 -2.54 9.55
C TYR A 47 0.77 -2.52 10.95
N ARG A 48 2.03 -2.96 11.06
CA ARG A 48 2.76 -2.99 12.35
C ARG A 48 3.23 -1.61 12.80
N ASP A 49 3.77 -0.83 11.88
CA ASP A 49 4.32 0.49 12.15
C ASP A 49 3.21 1.47 12.53
N SER A 50 1.94 1.13 12.24
CA SER A 50 0.78 2.03 12.37
C SER A 50 1.04 3.39 11.72
N ILE A 51 1.97 3.42 10.75
CA ILE A 51 2.15 4.55 9.87
C ILE A 51 0.83 4.65 9.13
N VAL A 52 0.43 3.68 8.31
CA VAL A 52 -0.83 3.80 7.54
C VAL A 52 -2.00 3.21 8.33
N PRO A 53 -3.20 3.84 8.30
CA PRO A 53 -4.40 3.27 8.91
C PRO A 53 -4.67 1.88 8.35
N SER A 54 -4.93 0.95 9.26
CA SER A 54 -5.28 -0.43 8.90
C SER A 54 -6.49 -0.49 7.97
N GLU A 55 -7.44 0.45 8.08
CA GLU A 55 -8.60 0.55 7.20
C GLU A 55 -8.21 0.89 5.75
N THR A 56 -7.31 1.86 5.54
CA THR A 56 -6.79 2.22 4.21
C THR A 56 -6.04 1.03 3.59
N LEU A 57 -5.20 0.35 4.37
CA LEU A 57 -4.50 -0.86 3.93
C LEU A 57 -5.48 -1.99 3.58
N ASP A 58 -6.55 -2.17 4.35
CA ASP A 58 -7.54 -3.22 4.13
C ASP A 58 -8.33 -2.98 2.83
N ARG A 59 -8.69 -1.72 2.54
CA ARG A 59 -9.30 -1.32 1.26
C ARG A 59 -8.40 -1.62 0.07
N ILE A 60 -7.11 -1.33 0.20
CA ILE A 60 -6.11 -1.61 -0.84
C ILE A 60 -5.97 -3.11 -1.05
N VAL A 61 -5.78 -3.90 0.01
CA VAL A 61 -5.68 -5.36 -0.07
C VAL A 61 -6.95 -5.97 -0.66
N THR A 62 -8.12 -5.47 -0.27
CA THR A 62 -9.42 -5.88 -0.81
C THR A 62 -9.53 -5.59 -2.32
N ARG A 63 -9.09 -4.41 -2.77
CA ARG A 63 -9.05 -4.05 -4.19
C ARG A 63 -8.04 -4.88 -4.98
N LEU A 64 -6.91 -5.24 -4.38
CA LEU A 64 -5.87 -6.07 -5.01
C LEU A 64 -6.25 -7.54 -5.09
N SER A 65 -7.08 -8.02 -4.17
CA SER A 65 -7.58 -9.40 -4.14
C SER A 65 -8.82 -9.62 -5.00
N LYS A 66 -9.31 -8.58 -5.70
CA LYS A 66 -10.52 -8.59 -6.51
C LYS A 66 -10.18 -8.62 -8.00
#